data_AF-M0LX04-F1
#
_entry.id   AF-M0LX04-F1
#
_cell.length_a   1.000
_cell.length_b   1.000
_cell.length_c   1.000
_cell.angle_alpha   90.00
_cell.angle_beta   90.00
_cell.angle_gamma   90.00
#
_symmetry.space_group_name_H-M   'P 1'
#
loop_
_entity.id
_entity.type
_entity.pdbx_description
1 polymer ?
#
loop_
_entity_poly.entity_id
_entity_poly.type
_entity_poly.pdbx_seq_one_letter_code
_entity_poly.pdbx_strand_id
1 'polypeptide(L)'
;MGEYTVELHAPIKLYLRVESAITLSATAESMTIEFDGPTEVVVGARSYHDQPAATVTTTTDPEDLMRVISAFGSALKTTSSERSYPTLRGHPPMVEVGDELDLAGLEPPKTGVAIEVPPDCRSVFLVASLAYYLGARVVPGDEPLLRTEKGFEYSLDGPTGFEQTVERTLKQVFFLDCLTRTEGLYPIEVHERRMLEAKIGLDFPTLYDTSLADQLEAYLAVPFETLEDHLPEWKLTTHVSPTASSVEMLPFAVNDLATIRCEDPEPAPNPAMAGAVESGDVAISETARSEGFTRSATSNKGVQSEDPFVEPEPDESLEQMWVGEGTPVNASKGSVEAYKHRLARTPTDGEIGITVVCNDASMDEERDFINETYGERDELPFDITVERDLTVEQLKAVLSTQSDFLHYIGHVDPEGFECVDGKLDATTLESVGVDAFLLNACQSYRQGMALIEHGAIGGIVTLTDVLNCEAVTMGRTLARLLNSGFPLRPALGIAREESIIGG
;
A
#
# COMPACT_ATOMS: atom_id res chain seq x y z
N MET A 1 -43.03 -10.94 -12.79
CA MET A 1 -41.79 -11.68 -12.48
C MET A 1 -40.66 -10.82 -12.96
N GLY A 2 -39.80 -10.39 -12.04
CA GLY A 2 -38.53 -9.77 -12.39
C GLY A 2 -37.46 -10.86 -12.46
N GLU A 3 -36.49 -10.67 -13.33
CA GLU A 3 -35.20 -11.38 -13.25
C GLU A 3 -34.26 -10.50 -12.42
N TYR A 4 -33.60 -11.09 -11.44
CA TYR A 4 -32.70 -10.40 -10.53
C TYR A 4 -31.34 -11.09 -10.50
N THR A 5 -30.28 -10.28 -10.44
CA THR A 5 -28.94 -10.73 -10.07
C THR A 5 -28.58 -10.10 -8.74
N VAL A 6 -28.40 -10.92 -7.71
CA VAL A 6 -28.03 -10.49 -6.36
C VAL A 6 -26.56 -10.82 -6.16
N GLU A 7 -25.73 -9.80 -5.94
CA GLU A 7 -24.34 -9.96 -5.55
C GLU A 7 -24.22 -9.97 -4.03
N LEU A 8 -23.49 -10.96 -3.50
CA LEU A 8 -23.20 -11.11 -2.08
C LEU A 8 -21.69 -11.00 -1.84
N HIS A 9 -21.34 -10.11 -0.92
CA HIS A 9 -19.97 -9.93 -0.46
C HIS A 9 -19.69 -10.91 0.68
N ALA A 10 -19.28 -12.11 0.32
CA ALA A 10 -18.83 -13.15 1.25
C ALA A 10 -17.29 -13.34 1.09
N PRO A 11 -16.65 -14.31 1.77
CA PRO A 11 -15.22 -14.64 1.55
C PRO A 11 -14.87 -15.00 0.09
N ILE A 12 -15.88 -15.29 -0.72
CA ILE A 12 -15.80 -15.31 -2.19
C ILE A 12 -16.93 -14.45 -2.77
N LYS A 13 -16.77 -13.95 -4.00
CA LYS A 13 -17.85 -13.26 -4.72
C LYS A 13 -18.93 -14.26 -5.10
N LEU A 14 -20.14 -14.06 -4.59
CA LEU A 14 -21.29 -14.90 -4.90
C LEU A 14 -22.32 -14.08 -5.68
N TYR A 15 -22.89 -14.70 -6.71
CA TYR A 15 -23.94 -14.12 -7.54
C TYR A 15 -25.12 -15.09 -7.56
N LEU A 16 -26.31 -14.60 -7.27
CA LEU A 16 -27.55 -15.35 -7.38
C LEU A 16 -28.37 -14.77 -8.51
N ARG A 17 -28.63 -15.57 -9.55
CA ARG A 17 -29.57 -15.20 -10.61
C ARG A 17 -30.87 -15.95 -10.44
N VAL A 18 -31.98 -15.21 -10.40
CA VAL A 18 -33.30 -15.75 -10.08
C VAL A 18 -34.41 -15.01 -10.81
N GLU A 19 -35.42 -15.75 -11.27
CA GLU A 19 -36.64 -15.22 -11.89
C GLU A 19 -37.83 -15.39 -10.95
N SER A 20 -37.89 -14.59 -9.89
CA SER A 20 -38.93 -14.71 -8.85
C SER A 20 -39.12 -13.39 -8.11
N ALA A 21 -40.20 -13.27 -7.33
CA ALA A 21 -40.28 -12.23 -6.31
C ALA A 21 -39.28 -12.54 -5.19
N ILE A 22 -38.56 -11.51 -4.73
CA ILE A 22 -37.52 -11.63 -3.70
C ILE A 22 -37.87 -10.72 -2.55
N THR A 23 -37.79 -11.25 -1.33
CA THR A 23 -37.77 -10.46 -0.10
C THR A 23 -36.39 -10.61 0.54
N LEU A 24 -35.71 -9.50 0.77
CA LEU A 24 -34.40 -9.42 1.41
C LEU A 24 -34.58 -8.88 2.83
N SER A 25 -34.05 -9.60 3.82
CA SER A 25 -33.95 -9.13 5.19
C SER A 25 -32.53 -9.34 5.70
N ALA A 26 -31.95 -8.31 6.32
CA ALA A 26 -30.61 -8.37 6.90
C ALA A 26 -30.66 -7.94 8.36
N THR A 27 -29.98 -8.71 9.21
CA THR A 27 -29.62 -8.38 10.58
C THR A 27 -28.11 -8.15 10.66
N ALA A 28 -27.60 -7.72 11.82
CA ALA A 28 -26.15 -7.59 12.03
C ALA A 28 -25.38 -8.92 11.82
N GLU A 29 -26.04 -10.05 12.06
CA GLU A 29 -25.42 -11.39 12.03
C GLU A 29 -25.78 -12.22 10.80
N SER A 30 -26.84 -11.86 10.05
CA SER A 30 -27.35 -12.71 8.99
C SER A 30 -28.09 -11.95 7.89
N MET A 31 -28.06 -12.48 6.68
CA MET A 31 -28.86 -12.01 5.56
C MET A 31 -29.73 -13.16 5.06
N THR A 32 -31.05 -12.96 5.06
CA THR A 32 -32.04 -13.95 4.60
C THR A 32 -32.68 -13.46 3.30
N ILE A 33 -32.65 -14.33 2.29
CA ILE A 33 -33.26 -14.12 0.97
C ILE A 33 -34.44 -15.09 0.85
N GLU A 34 -35.66 -14.56 0.82
CA GLU A 34 -36.89 -15.34 0.71
C GLU A 34 -37.51 -15.20 -0.68
N PHE A 35 -38.13 -16.28 -1.14
CA PHE A 35 -38.87 -16.35 -2.40
C PHE A 35 -40.31 -16.80 -2.13
N ASP A 36 -41.26 -16.38 -2.95
CA ASP A 36 -42.70 -16.68 -2.79
C ASP A 36 -43.07 -18.17 -2.96
N GLY A 37 -42.09 -19.04 -3.19
CA GLY A 37 -42.23 -20.48 -3.31
C GLY A 37 -40.94 -21.16 -3.77
N PRO A 38 -40.97 -22.49 -4.01
CA PRO A 38 -39.84 -23.21 -4.57
C PRO A 38 -39.38 -22.59 -5.89
N THR A 39 -38.16 -22.06 -5.90
CA THR A 39 -37.61 -21.25 -6.98
C THR A 39 -36.26 -21.82 -7.40
N GLU A 40 -36.01 -21.90 -8.70
CA GLU A 40 -34.70 -22.26 -9.23
C GLU A 40 -33.77 -21.04 -9.14
N VAL A 41 -32.60 -21.23 -8.52
CA VAL A 41 -31.60 -20.18 -8.34
C VAL A 41 -30.30 -20.65 -8.98
N VAL A 42 -29.78 -19.86 -9.92
CA VAL A 42 -28.45 -20.09 -10.48
C VAL A 42 -27.43 -19.40 -9.59
N VAL A 43 -26.49 -20.17 -9.06
CA VAL A 43 -25.41 -19.66 -8.20
C VAL A 43 -24.12 -19.59 -9.00
N GLY A 44 -23.61 -18.37 -9.16
CA GLY A 44 -22.26 -18.09 -9.65
C GLY A 44 -21.33 -17.81 -8.47
N ALA A 45 -20.09 -18.29 -8.56
CA ALA A 45 -19.07 -18.03 -7.55
C ALA A 45 -17.75 -17.68 -8.25
N ARG A 46 -17.03 -16.71 -7.67
CA ARG A 46 -15.73 -16.27 -8.16
C ARG A 46 -14.82 -15.93 -6.98
N SER A 47 -13.58 -16.41 -7.01
CA SER A 47 -12.57 -15.99 -6.04
C SER A 47 -12.20 -14.52 -6.29
N TYR A 48 -11.83 -13.79 -5.25
CA TYR A 48 -11.27 -12.45 -5.40
C TYR A 48 -9.90 -12.45 -6.12
N HIS A 49 -9.17 -13.58 -6.07
CA HIS A 49 -7.81 -13.71 -6.59
C HIS A 49 -6.86 -12.64 -6.02
N ASP A 50 -6.97 -12.40 -4.71
CA ASP A 50 -6.12 -11.45 -3.99
C ASP A 50 -4.72 -12.01 -3.68
N GLN A 51 -4.47 -13.27 -4.04
CA GLN A 51 -3.18 -13.94 -3.90
C GLN A 51 -2.54 -14.23 -5.28
N PRO A 52 -1.20 -14.15 -5.38
CA PRO A 52 -0.47 -14.56 -6.57
C PRO A 52 -0.79 -16.01 -6.95
N ALA A 53 -1.04 -16.25 -8.24
CA ALA A 53 -1.36 -17.60 -8.74
C ALA A 53 -0.11 -18.47 -8.96
N ALA A 54 1.07 -17.85 -9.13
CA ALA A 54 2.34 -18.50 -9.35
C ALA A 54 3.50 -17.57 -8.95
N THR A 55 4.70 -18.13 -8.94
CA THR A 55 5.98 -17.42 -8.80
C THR A 55 6.74 -17.58 -10.11
N VAL A 56 7.21 -16.48 -10.69
CA VAL A 56 8.07 -16.48 -11.87
C VAL A 56 9.49 -16.11 -11.47
N THR A 57 10.48 -16.64 -12.18
CA THR A 57 11.89 -16.37 -11.95
C THR A 57 12.42 -15.52 -13.10
N THR A 58 13.12 -14.44 -12.76
CA THR A 58 13.85 -13.58 -13.71
C THR A 58 15.34 -13.63 -13.45
N THR A 59 16.13 -13.11 -14.39
CA THR A 59 17.58 -12.95 -14.23
C THR A 59 17.93 -11.47 -14.10
N THR A 60 19.23 -11.13 -14.10
CA THR A 60 19.67 -9.73 -14.18
C THR A 60 19.60 -9.15 -15.60
N ASP A 61 19.20 -9.94 -16.60
CA ASP A 61 19.02 -9.47 -17.98
C ASP A 61 17.73 -8.64 -18.10
N PRO A 62 17.81 -7.37 -18.57
CA PRO A 62 16.62 -6.55 -18.78
C PRO A 62 15.58 -7.15 -19.73
N GLU A 63 15.97 -7.97 -20.71
CA GLU A 63 15.00 -8.64 -21.58
C GLU A 63 14.20 -9.72 -20.83
N ASP A 64 14.82 -10.39 -19.84
CA ASP A 64 14.13 -11.34 -18.97
C ASP A 64 13.16 -10.61 -18.03
N LEU A 65 13.52 -9.41 -17.55
CA LEU A 65 12.62 -8.54 -16.79
C LEU A 65 11.40 -8.15 -17.63
N MET A 66 11.59 -7.74 -18.90
CA MET A 66 10.49 -7.41 -19.81
C MET A 66 9.49 -8.58 -19.97
N ARG A 67 10.01 -9.82 -20.06
CA ARG A 67 9.17 -11.03 -20.19
C ARG A 67 8.37 -11.30 -18.91
N VAL A 68 8.98 -11.10 -17.75
CA VAL A 68 8.29 -11.21 -16.45
C VAL A 68 7.21 -10.15 -16.28
N ILE A 69 7.51 -8.87 -16.55
CA ILE A 69 6.51 -7.79 -16.47
C ILE A 69 5.36 -8.03 -17.45
N SER A 70 5.64 -8.53 -18.66
CA SER A 70 4.60 -8.92 -19.61
C SER A 70 3.66 -9.99 -19.04
N ALA A 71 4.19 -10.95 -18.27
CA ALA A 71 3.40 -12.02 -17.67
C ALA A 71 2.45 -11.53 -16.57
N PHE A 72 2.66 -10.33 -15.98
CA PHE A 72 1.77 -9.79 -14.94
C PHE A 72 0.31 -9.69 -15.42
N GLY A 73 0.09 -9.40 -16.70
CA GLY A 73 -1.24 -9.33 -17.30
C GLY A 73 -2.03 -10.64 -17.23
N SER A 74 -1.39 -11.80 -16.97
CA SER A 74 -2.09 -13.08 -16.82
C SER A 74 -3.05 -13.10 -15.63
N ALA A 75 -2.90 -12.18 -14.68
CA ALA A 75 -3.78 -12.06 -13.52
C ALA A 75 -5.10 -11.34 -13.83
N LEU A 76 -5.18 -10.61 -14.94
CA LEU A 76 -6.39 -9.90 -15.37
C LEU A 76 -7.54 -10.88 -15.65
N LYS A 77 -8.72 -10.58 -15.12
CA LYS A 77 -9.94 -11.38 -15.34
C LYS A 77 -10.70 -10.97 -16.60
N THR A 78 -10.40 -9.79 -17.10
CA THR A 78 -10.99 -9.22 -18.32
C THR A 78 -10.01 -8.22 -18.93
N THR A 79 -10.11 -8.02 -20.24
CA THR A 79 -9.39 -6.97 -20.98
C THR A 79 -10.31 -5.80 -21.35
N SER A 80 -11.57 -5.82 -20.94
CA SER A 80 -12.51 -4.68 -21.10
C SER A 80 -12.24 -3.58 -20.07
N SER A 81 -12.97 -2.47 -20.17
CA SER A 81 -12.92 -1.35 -19.21
C SER A 81 -13.30 -1.75 -17.78
N GLU A 82 -13.98 -2.89 -17.62
CA GLU A 82 -14.33 -3.48 -16.33
C GLU A 82 -13.10 -3.84 -15.47
N ARG A 83 -11.90 -3.97 -16.06
CA ARG A 83 -10.64 -4.20 -15.32
C ARG A 83 -10.28 -3.04 -14.36
N SER A 84 -10.92 -1.89 -14.53
CA SER A 84 -10.88 -0.79 -13.54
C SER A 84 -11.49 -1.19 -12.18
N TYR A 85 -12.26 -2.27 -12.07
CA TYR A 85 -12.65 -2.84 -10.78
C TYR A 85 -11.49 -3.62 -10.15
N PRO A 86 -11.12 -3.36 -8.88
CA PRO A 86 -10.04 -4.08 -8.21
C PRO A 86 -10.17 -5.60 -8.29
N THR A 87 -11.38 -6.11 -8.09
CA THR A 87 -11.62 -7.56 -8.12
C THR A 87 -11.47 -8.19 -9.51
N LEU A 88 -11.37 -7.40 -10.60
CA LEU A 88 -11.17 -7.89 -11.97
C LEU A 88 -9.73 -7.78 -12.46
N ARG A 89 -8.82 -7.29 -11.61
CA ARG A 89 -7.38 -7.18 -11.84
C ARG A 89 -6.60 -7.90 -10.72
N GLY A 90 -6.75 -9.23 -10.63
CA GLY A 90 -6.21 -10.03 -9.53
C GLY A 90 -4.70 -9.86 -9.33
N HIS A 91 -4.15 -10.40 -8.25
CA HIS A 91 -2.74 -10.15 -7.92
C HIS A 91 -1.77 -10.69 -9.00
N PRO A 92 -0.78 -9.91 -9.47
CA PRO A 92 0.30 -10.38 -10.34
C PRO A 92 1.06 -11.58 -9.74
N PRO A 93 1.73 -12.41 -10.55
CA PRO A 93 2.59 -13.46 -10.02
C PRO A 93 3.71 -12.88 -9.16
N MET A 94 4.16 -13.66 -8.18
CA MET A 94 5.38 -13.34 -7.44
C MET A 94 6.58 -13.37 -8.38
N VAL A 95 7.62 -12.60 -8.06
CA VAL A 95 8.88 -12.61 -8.80
C VAL A 95 10.01 -12.94 -7.84
N GLU A 96 10.92 -13.80 -8.29
CA GLU A 96 12.20 -14.08 -7.64
C GLU A 96 13.34 -13.88 -8.65
N VAL A 97 14.49 -13.41 -8.17
CA VAL A 97 15.70 -13.32 -9.01
C VAL A 97 16.51 -14.62 -8.90
N GLY A 98 16.80 -15.24 -10.03
CA GLY A 98 17.56 -16.48 -10.14
C GLY A 98 18.51 -16.51 -11.34
N ASP A 99 19.03 -17.70 -11.65
CA ASP A 99 20.04 -17.90 -12.69
C ASP A 99 19.43 -18.06 -14.10
N GLU A 100 18.16 -18.46 -14.20
CA GLU A 100 17.45 -18.72 -15.46
C GLU A 100 16.02 -18.18 -15.42
N LEU A 101 15.51 -17.72 -16.56
CA LEU A 101 14.12 -17.27 -16.71
C LEU A 101 13.15 -18.47 -16.65
N ASP A 102 12.17 -18.41 -15.76
CA ASP A 102 11.01 -19.31 -15.72
C ASP A 102 9.71 -18.51 -15.51
N LEU A 103 8.81 -18.57 -16.49
CA LEU A 103 7.51 -17.89 -16.42
C LEU A 103 6.42 -18.76 -15.77
N ALA A 104 6.75 -19.94 -15.25
CA ALA A 104 5.81 -20.89 -14.64
C ALA A 104 4.61 -21.24 -15.55
N GLY A 105 4.84 -21.21 -16.87
CA GLY A 105 3.80 -21.44 -17.88
C GLY A 105 2.78 -20.31 -18.05
N LEU A 106 2.99 -19.16 -17.42
CA LEU A 106 2.17 -17.97 -17.63
C LEU A 106 2.44 -17.33 -18.98
N GLU A 107 1.37 -16.87 -19.63
CA GLU A 107 1.44 -16.13 -20.89
C GLU A 107 0.72 -14.78 -20.75
N PRO A 108 1.26 -13.71 -21.34
CA PRO A 108 0.55 -12.43 -21.41
C PRO A 108 -0.77 -12.58 -22.18
N PRO A 109 -1.83 -11.87 -21.80
CA PRO A 109 -3.09 -11.86 -22.54
C PRO A 109 -2.87 -11.27 -23.95
N LYS A 110 -3.64 -11.78 -24.92
CA LYS A 110 -3.59 -11.30 -26.31
C LYS A 110 -4.41 -10.02 -26.48
N THR A 111 -3.95 -8.95 -25.86
CA THR A 111 -4.59 -7.62 -25.89
C THR A 111 -4.32 -6.86 -27.18
N GLY A 112 -3.27 -7.26 -27.91
CA GLY A 112 -2.78 -6.54 -29.08
C GLY A 112 -2.09 -5.22 -28.73
N VAL A 113 -1.66 -5.05 -27.47
CA VAL A 113 -0.92 -3.87 -26.99
C VAL A 113 0.51 -4.27 -26.66
N ALA A 114 1.47 -3.47 -27.10
CA ALA A 114 2.88 -3.59 -26.78
C ALA A 114 3.43 -2.25 -26.30
N ILE A 115 4.37 -2.30 -25.37
CA ILE A 115 5.13 -1.17 -24.87
C ILE A 115 6.59 -1.45 -25.21
N GLU A 116 7.15 -0.67 -26.14
CA GLU A 116 8.55 -0.69 -26.53
C GLU A 116 9.32 0.23 -25.57
N VAL A 117 10.38 -0.26 -24.93
CA VAL A 117 11.26 0.55 -24.08
C VAL A 117 12.71 0.07 -24.20
N PRO A 118 13.70 0.93 -23.89
CA PRO A 118 15.09 0.52 -23.83
C PRO A 118 15.29 -0.68 -22.88
N PRO A 119 16.17 -1.65 -23.23
CA PRO A 119 16.43 -2.83 -22.41
C PRO A 119 17.35 -2.48 -21.23
N ASP A 120 16.81 -1.71 -20.28
CA ASP A 120 17.43 -1.39 -19.01
C ASP A 120 16.40 -1.48 -17.86
N CYS A 121 16.86 -1.73 -16.63
CA CYS A 121 15.97 -1.94 -15.48
C CYS A 121 15.05 -0.74 -15.22
N ARG A 122 15.56 0.48 -15.35
CA ARG A 122 14.80 1.70 -15.09
C ARG A 122 13.62 1.79 -16.04
N SER A 123 13.87 1.65 -17.34
CA SER A 123 12.84 1.77 -18.36
C SER A 123 11.76 0.69 -18.23
N VAL A 124 12.15 -0.54 -17.87
CA VAL A 124 11.20 -1.65 -17.63
C VAL A 124 10.34 -1.41 -16.40
N PHE A 125 10.91 -0.87 -15.31
CA PHE A 125 10.19 -0.65 -14.06
C PHE A 125 9.16 0.48 -14.18
N LEU A 126 9.53 1.59 -14.85
CA LEU A 126 8.64 2.72 -15.05
C LEU A 126 7.31 2.31 -15.72
N VAL A 127 7.37 1.40 -16.69
CA VAL A 127 6.17 0.94 -17.42
C VAL A 127 5.44 -0.22 -16.76
N ALA A 128 5.91 -0.76 -15.63
CA ALA A 128 5.37 -2.01 -15.08
C ALA A 128 3.89 -1.93 -14.71
N SER A 129 3.46 -0.84 -14.04
CA SER A 129 2.04 -0.64 -13.69
C SER A 129 1.15 -0.44 -14.92
N LEU A 130 1.64 0.31 -15.91
CA LEU A 130 0.93 0.52 -17.18
C LEU A 130 0.81 -0.79 -17.97
N ALA A 131 1.90 -1.54 -18.09
CA ALA A 131 1.95 -2.83 -18.77
C ALA A 131 1.00 -3.84 -18.12
N TYR A 132 1.03 -3.92 -16.78
CA TYR A 132 0.10 -4.75 -16.02
C TYR A 132 -1.36 -4.36 -16.28
N TYR A 133 -1.70 -3.07 -16.15
CA TYR A 133 -3.08 -2.59 -16.31
C TYR A 133 -3.64 -2.80 -17.73
N LEU A 134 -2.79 -2.67 -18.74
CA LEU A 134 -3.16 -2.90 -20.14
C LEU A 134 -3.07 -4.36 -20.57
N GLY A 135 -2.47 -5.23 -19.74
CA GLY A 135 -2.05 -6.57 -20.16
C GLY A 135 -1.15 -6.50 -21.41
N ALA A 136 -0.26 -5.50 -21.47
CA ALA A 136 0.60 -5.25 -22.61
C ALA A 136 1.89 -6.08 -22.54
N ARG A 137 2.44 -6.42 -23.70
CA ARG A 137 3.79 -6.99 -23.79
C ARG A 137 4.81 -5.86 -23.69
N VAL A 138 5.78 -5.99 -22.79
CA VAL A 138 6.98 -5.14 -22.77
C VAL A 138 8.01 -5.78 -23.68
N VAL A 139 8.54 -5.02 -24.63
CA VAL A 139 9.48 -5.49 -25.64
C VAL A 139 10.63 -4.47 -25.82
N PRO A 140 11.81 -4.90 -26.27
CA PRO A 140 12.92 -3.99 -26.48
C PRO A 140 12.65 -3.02 -27.63
N GLY A 141 12.93 -1.74 -27.41
CA GLY A 141 12.90 -0.67 -28.41
C GLY A 141 13.83 0.48 -28.02
N ASP A 142 14.24 1.29 -28.98
CA ASP A 142 15.17 2.40 -28.72
C ASP A 142 14.49 3.60 -28.04
N GLU A 143 13.18 3.76 -28.26
CA GLU A 143 12.37 4.87 -27.73
C GLU A 143 11.17 4.32 -26.96
N PRO A 144 10.79 4.93 -25.82
CA PRO A 144 9.58 4.56 -25.09
C PRO A 144 8.30 4.81 -25.91
N LEU A 145 7.62 3.75 -26.33
CA LEU A 145 6.49 3.84 -27.25
C LEU A 145 5.40 2.80 -26.92
N LEU A 146 4.15 3.25 -26.80
CA LEU A 146 2.99 2.37 -26.76
C LEU A 146 2.49 2.12 -28.19
N ARG A 147 2.29 0.87 -28.55
CA ARG A 147 1.77 0.46 -29.87
C ARG A 147 0.61 -0.50 -29.76
N THR A 148 -0.31 -0.41 -30.71
CA THR A 148 -1.39 -1.39 -30.87
C THR A 148 -1.21 -2.19 -32.16
N GLU A 149 -1.74 -3.40 -32.23
CA GLU A 149 -1.73 -4.24 -33.44
C GLU A 149 -2.42 -3.59 -34.65
N LYS A 150 -3.25 -2.55 -34.42
CA LYS A 150 -3.91 -1.76 -35.46
C LYS A 150 -3.03 -0.63 -36.02
N GLY A 151 -1.83 -0.43 -35.47
CA GLY A 151 -0.85 0.55 -35.92
C GLY A 151 -0.98 1.93 -35.24
N PHE A 152 -1.76 2.04 -34.16
CA PHE A 152 -1.72 3.24 -33.32
C PHE A 152 -0.40 3.26 -32.54
N GLU A 153 0.23 4.44 -32.48
CA GLU A 153 1.51 4.67 -31.80
C GLU A 153 1.38 5.91 -30.92
N TYR A 154 1.88 5.82 -29.69
CA TYR A 154 1.84 6.90 -28.71
C TYR A 154 3.18 6.98 -27.97
N SER A 155 3.90 8.09 -28.12
CA SER A 155 5.17 8.32 -27.43
C SER A 155 4.95 8.34 -25.93
N LEU A 156 5.67 7.49 -25.21
CA LEU A 156 5.73 7.53 -23.76
C LEU A 156 6.84 8.48 -23.28
N ASP A 157 7.68 9.02 -24.16
CA ASP A 157 8.62 10.10 -23.82
C ASP A 157 8.06 11.43 -24.33
N GLY A 158 7.09 11.97 -23.58
CA GLY A 158 6.39 13.22 -23.90
C GLY A 158 7.18 14.47 -23.50
N PRO A 159 6.62 15.68 -23.68
CA PRO A 159 7.26 16.95 -23.31
C PRO A 159 7.61 17.07 -21.82
N THR A 160 6.91 16.32 -20.97
CA THR A 160 7.12 16.20 -19.52
C THR A 160 8.16 15.12 -19.14
N GLY A 161 8.72 14.43 -20.13
CA GLY A 161 9.64 13.31 -19.95
C GLY A 161 8.93 11.96 -19.77
N PHE A 162 9.70 10.89 -19.91
CA PHE A 162 9.23 9.52 -19.89
C PHE A 162 8.40 9.15 -18.65
N GLU A 163 8.95 9.37 -17.46
CA GLU A 163 8.32 8.96 -16.20
C GLU A 163 6.94 9.59 -16.00
N GLN A 164 6.85 10.93 -16.09
CA GLN A 164 5.59 11.64 -15.92
C GLN A 164 4.57 11.30 -17.02
N THR A 165 5.03 11.01 -18.25
CA THR A 165 4.13 10.63 -19.34
C THR A 165 3.53 9.24 -19.11
N VAL A 166 4.30 8.27 -18.60
CA VAL A 166 3.78 6.94 -18.22
C VAL A 166 2.77 7.03 -17.10
N GLU A 167 3.07 7.82 -16.06
CA GLU A 167 2.13 8.13 -14.98
C GLU A 167 0.82 8.70 -15.53
N ARG A 168 0.89 9.76 -16.34
CA ARG A 168 -0.28 10.41 -16.93
C ARG A 168 -1.09 9.44 -17.78
N THR A 169 -0.41 8.61 -18.57
CA THR A 169 -1.04 7.57 -19.40
C THR A 169 -1.81 6.57 -18.54
N LEU A 170 -1.21 6.04 -17.47
CA LEU A 170 -1.86 5.12 -16.55
C LEU A 170 -3.10 5.76 -15.91
N LYS A 171 -2.95 6.95 -15.33
CA LYS A 171 -4.03 7.69 -14.67
C LYS A 171 -5.18 7.98 -15.63
N GLN A 172 -4.87 8.46 -16.84
CA GLN A 172 -5.83 8.80 -17.88
C GLN A 172 -6.62 7.57 -18.35
N VAL A 173 -5.95 6.48 -18.71
CA VAL A 173 -6.63 5.27 -19.19
C VAL A 173 -7.48 4.67 -18.06
N PHE A 174 -6.93 4.55 -16.85
CA PHE A 174 -7.69 4.03 -15.71
C PHE A 174 -8.95 4.84 -15.41
N PHE A 175 -8.82 6.18 -15.42
CA PHE A 175 -9.94 7.08 -15.18
C PHE A 175 -11.01 6.98 -16.26
N LEU A 176 -10.62 6.99 -17.54
CA LEU A 176 -11.56 6.87 -18.65
C LEU A 176 -12.21 5.48 -18.72
N ASP A 177 -11.51 4.42 -18.32
CA ASP A 177 -12.11 3.11 -18.09
C ASP A 177 -13.17 3.16 -16.97
N CYS A 178 -12.90 3.86 -15.86
CA CYS A 178 -13.87 4.05 -14.78
C CYS A 178 -15.16 4.75 -15.25
N LEU A 179 -15.05 5.71 -16.17
CA LEU A 179 -16.21 6.36 -16.78
C LEU A 179 -16.90 5.42 -17.79
N THR A 180 -16.15 4.73 -18.63
CA THR A 180 -16.68 3.85 -19.69
C THR A 180 -17.40 2.64 -19.11
N ARG A 181 -16.89 2.02 -18.04
CA ARG A 181 -17.54 0.86 -17.40
C ARG A 181 -18.92 1.16 -16.82
N THR A 182 -19.31 2.43 -16.67
CA THR A 182 -20.67 2.80 -16.21
C THR A 182 -21.76 2.42 -17.22
N GLU A 183 -21.38 2.03 -18.44
CA GLU A 183 -22.29 1.41 -19.43
C GLU A 183 -22.51 -0.10 -19.20
N GLY A 184 -21.68 -0.72 -18.36
CA GLY A 184 -21.56 -2.16 -18.25
C GLY A 184 -22.26 -2.78 -17.04
N LEU A 185 -21.48 -3.52 -16.24
CA LEU A 185 -21.99 -4.37 -15.16
C LEU A 185 -22.77 -3.60 -14.09
N TYR A 186 -22.35 -2.36 -13.80
CA TYR A 186 -22.97 -1.52 -12.79
C TYR A 186 -23.26 -0.13 -13.37
N PRO A 187 -24.47 0.12 -13.89
CA PRO A 187 -24.86 1.42 -14.39
C PRO A 187 -25.09 2.39 -13.23
N ILE A 188 -24.00 3.03 -12.82
CA ILE A 188 -23.98 4.04 -11.75
C ILE A 188 -23.71 5.43 -12.32
N GLU A 189 -24.38 6.44 -11.77
CA GLU A 189 -24.09 7.83 -12.13
C GLU A 189 -22.82 8.32 -11.42
N VAL A 190 -21.81 8.64 -12.21
CA VAL A 190 -20.54 9.20 -11.73
C VAL A 190 -20.53 10.71 -11.99
N HIS A 191 -20.10 11.52 -11.02
CA HIS A 191 -20.13 12.99 -11.13
C HIS A 191 -19.24 13.48 -12.27
N GLU A 192 -18.04 12.91 -12.37
CA GLU A 192 -16.99 13.26 -13.32
C GLU A 192 -17.46 13.02 -14.76
N ARG A 193 -18.19 11.92 -15.01
CA ARG A 193 -18.78 11.66 -16.32
C ARG A 193 -19.68 12.79 -16.77
N ARG A 194 -20.59 13.26 -15.90
CA ARG A 194 -21.52 14.37 -16.21
C ARG A 194 -20.78 15.67 -16.52
N MET A 195 -19.64 15.90 -15.90
CA MET A 195 -18.83 17.10 -16.09
C MET A 195 -18.00 17.07 -17.37
N LEU A 196 -17.58 15.88 -17.80
CA LEU A 196 -16.61 15.70 -18.88
C LEU A 196 -17.20 15.26 -20.22
N GLU A 197 -18.30 14.50 -20.24
CA GLU A 197 -18.86 13.86 -21.44
C GLU A 197 -19.05 14.85 -22.60
N ALA A 198 -19.59 16.04 -22.32
CA ALA A 198 -19.77 17.10 -23.31
C ALA A 198 -18.47 17.80 -23.75
N LYS A 199 -17.41 17.76 -22.93
CA LYS A 199 -16.11 18.40 -23.20
C LYS A 199 -15.18 17.51 -24.03
N ILE A 200 -15.15 16.21 -23.73
CA ILE A 200 -14.21 15.25 -24.32
C ILE A 200 -14.75 14.58 -25.59
N GLY A 201 -16.08 14.59 -25.79
CA GLY A 201 -16.71 14.09 -27.01
C GLY A 201 -16.58 12.58 -27.24
N LEU A 202 -16.29 11.81 -26.17
CA LEU A 202 -16.22 10.36 -26.22
C LEU A 202 -17.63 9.75 -26.20
N ASP A 203 -17.87 8.78 -27.08
CA ASP A 203 -19.10 7.97 -27.09
C ASP A 203 -18.90 6.73 -26.20
N PHE A 204 -19.14 6.89 -24.89
CA PHE A 204 -18.95 5.83 -23.91
C PHE A 204 -19.72 4.53 -24.23
N PRO A 205 -21.01 4.57 -24.63
CA PRO A 205 -21.72 3.36 -25.06
C PRO A 205 -20.99 2.59 -26.17
N THR A 206 -20.54 3.29 -27.22
CA THR A 206 -19.80 2.64 -28.30
C THR A 206 -18.44 2.14 -27.82
N LEU A 207 -17.71 2.93 -27.03
CA LEU A 207 -16.38 2.56 -26.54
C LEU A 207 -16.42 1.32 -25.64
N TYR A 208 -17.46 1.16 -24.82
CA TYR A 208 -17.63 0.00 -23.94
C TYR A 208 -17.58 -1.33 -24.70
N ASP A 209 -18.16 -1.38 -25.90
CA ASP A 209 -18.21 -2.58 -26.75
C ASP A 209 -17.00 -2.75 -27.69
N THR A 210 -16.05 -1.81 -27.69
CA THR A 210 -14.88 -1.84 -28.58
C THR A 210 -13.67 -2.57 -27.98
N SER A 211 -12.67 -2.85 -28.82
CA SER A 211 -11.43 -3.47 -28.36
C SER A 211 -10.58 -2.50 -27.55
N LEU A 212 -9.75 -3.03 -26.64
CA LEU A 212 -8.81 -2.21 -25.86
C LEU A 212 -7.95 -1.30 -26.74
N ALA A 213 -7.51 -1.78 -27.91
CA ALA A 213 -6.74 -0.97 -28.85
C ALA A 213 -7.51 0.26 -29.35
N ASP A 214 -8.81 0.13 -29.63
CA ASP A 214 -9.66 1.25 -30.07
C ASP A 214 -9.96 2.20 -28.90
N GLN A 215 -10.17 1.65 -27.71
CA GLN A 215 -10.34 2.44 -26.48
C GLN A 215 -9.10 3.30 -26.22
N LEU A 216 -7.89 2.73 -26.31
CA LEU A 216 -6.64 3.45 -26.10
C LEU A 216 -6.45 4.59 -27.10
N GLU A 217 -6.71 4.36 -28.40
CA GLU A 217 -6.61 5.40 -29.42
C GLU A 217 -7.58 6.56 -29.13
N ALA A 218 -8.82 6.25 -28.75
CA ALA A 218 -9.81 7.27 -28.40
C ALA A 218 -9.45 8.01 -27.09
N TYR A 219 -9.02 7.27 -26.07
CA TYR A 219 -8.66 7.83 -24.77
C TYR A 219 -7.45 8.76 -24.85
N LEU A 220 -6.38 8.34 -25.53
CA LEU A 220 -5.13 9.09 -25.63
C LEU A 220 -5.19 10.25 -26.64
N ALA A 221 -6.25 10.32 -27.44
CA ALA A 221 -6.56 11.52 -28.23
C ALA A 221 -7.11 12.68 -27.38
N VAL A 222 -7.60 12.41 -26.16
CA VAL A 222 -8.05 13.45 -25.23
C VAL A 222 -6.82 14.09 -24.57
N PRO A 223 -6.65 15.42 -24.62
CA PRO A 223 -5.56 16.10 -23.91
C PRO A 223 -5.67 15.89 -22.40
N PHE A 224 -4.57 15.49 -21.75
CA PHE A 224 -4.54 15.18 -20.32
C PHE A 224 -5.03 16.35 -19.46
N GLU A 225 -4.72 17.58 -19.86
CA GLU A 225 -5.09 18.83 -19.17
C GLU A 225 -6.62 19.02 -19.11
N THR A 226 -7.38 18.32 -19.96
CA THR A 226 -8.86 18.35 -19.90
C THR A 226 -9.39 17.48 -18.74
N LEU A 227 -8.60 16.52 -18.29
CA LEU A 227 -8.97 15.52 -17.29
C LEU A 227 -8.36 15.82 -15.92
N GLU A 228 -7.20 16.49 -15.87
CA GLU A 228 -6.37 16.72 -14.69
C GLU A 228 -7.16 17.17 -13.45
N ASP A 229 -7.96 18.23 -13.55
CA ASP A 229 -8.79 18.76 -12.45
C ASP A 229 -9.89 17.81 -11.94
N HIS A 230 -10.14 16.71 -12.65
CA HIS A 230 -11.17 15.74 -12.34
C HIS A 230 -10.59 14.40 -11.87
N LEU A 231 -9.27 14.21 -11.96
CA LEU A 231 -8.63 13.00 -11.49
C LEU A 231 -8.67 12.96 -9.95
N PRO A 232 -8.94 11.79 -9.34
CA PRO A 232 -8.74 11.64 -7.92
C PRO A 232 -7.25 11.70 -7.60
N GLU A 233 -6.94 12.11 -6.37
CA GLU A 233 -5.60 11.96 -5.82
C GLU A 233 -5.17 10.49 -5.89
N TRP A 234 -3.96 10.24 -6.39
CA TRP A 234 -3.51 8.87 -6.59
C TRP A 234 -3.12 8.23 -5.27
N LYS A 235 -3.38 6.93 -5.15
CA LYS A 235 -3.20 6.24 -3.87
C LYS A 235 -1.74 6.17 -3.44
N LEU A 236 -0.83 5.83 -4.36
CA LEU A 236 0.53 5.44 -4.01
C LEU A 236 1.51 5.74 -5.15
N THR A 237 2.60 6.43 -4.80
CA THR A 237 3.82 6.49 -5.60
C THR A 237 4.88 5.60 -4.96
N THR A 238 5.49 4.72 -5.77
CA THR A 238 6.59 3.84 -5.35
C THR A 238 7.87 4.26 -6.06
N HIS A 239 8.80 4.78 -5.28
CA HIS A 239 10.16 5.09 -5.69
C HIS A 239 11.02 3.83 -5.60
N VAL A 240 11.59 3.41 -6.72
CA VAL A 240 12.28 2.12 -6.86
C VAL A 240 13.71 2.34 -7.35
N SER A 241 14.68 1.84 -6.60
CA SER A 241 16.05 1.72 -7.08
C SER A 241 16.08 0.73 -8.26
N PRO A 242 16.60 1.11 -9.45
CA PRO A 242 16.50 0.32 -10.68
C PRO A 242 17.53 -0.83 -10.72
N THR A 243 17.47 -1.72 -9.74
CA THR A 243 18.28 -2.94 -9.65
C THR A 243 17.41 -4.17 -9.89
N ALA A 244 18.01 -5.26 -10.38
CA ALA A 244 17.26 -6.50 -10.64
C ALA A 244 16.57 -7.04 -9.38
N SER A 245 17.19 -6.91 -8.19
CA SER A 245 16.58 -7.35 -6.92
C SER A 245 15.31 -6.60 -6.54
N SER A 246 15.16 -5.33 -6.95
CA SER A 246 13.96 -4.55 -6.66
C SER A 246 12.72 -5.05 -7.40
N VAL A 247 12.89 -5.89 -8.44
CA VAL A 247 11.78 -6.47 -9.21
C VAL A 247 10.82 -7.28 -8.33
N GLU A 248 11.32 -7.89 -7.25
CA GLU A 248 10.52 -8.71 -6.34
C GLU A 248 9.41 -7.90 -5.63
N MET A 249 9.58 -6.59 -5.56
CA MET A 249 8.60 -5.67 -4.98
C MET A 249 7.52 -5.22 -5.97
N LEU A 250 7.78 -5.32 -7.28
CA LEU A 250 6.87 -4.84 -8.32
C LEU A 250 5.49 -5.51 -8.32
N PRO A 251 5.34 -6.84 -8.11
CA PRO A 251 4.01 -7.47 -8.04
C PRO A 251 3.08 -6.78 -7.05
N PHE A 252 3.61 -6.32 -5.92
CA PHE A 252 2.83 -5.63 -4.90
C PHE A 252 2.52 -4.18 -5.28
N ALA A 253 3.51 -3.45 -5.82
CA ALA A 253 3.34 -2.07 -6.26
C ALA A 253 2.31 -1.96 -7.41
N VAL A 254 2.43 -2.82 -8.43
CA VAL A 254 1.52 -2.79 -9.58
C VAL A 254 0.12 -3.31 -9.23
N ASN A 255 -0.01 -4.21 -8.25
CA ASN A 255 -1.33 -4.65 -7.74
C ASN A 255 -2.13 -3.48 -7.16
N ASP A 256 -1.44 -2.57 -6.46
CA ASP A 256 -2.00 -1.31 -5.97
C ASP A 256 -2.14 -0.22 -7.06
N LEU A 257 -1.76 -0.53 -8.30
CA LEU A 257 -1.63 0.41 -9.42
C LEU A 257 -0.76 1.63 -9.06
N ALA A 258 0.29 1.41 -8.27
CA ALA A 258 1.20 2.48 -7.90
C ALA A 258 1.86 3.10 -9.13
N THR A 259 2.05 4.41 -9.14
CA THR A 259 2.99 5.08 -10.04
C THR A 259 4.40 4.66 -9.63
N ILE A 260 5.22 4.25 -10.60
CA ILE A 260 6.60 3.82 -10.34
C ILE A 260 7.53 4.92 -10.81
N ARG A 261 8.41 5.35 -9.89
CA ARG A 261 9.48 6.30 -10.17
C ARG A 261 10.82 5.63 -9.96
N CYS A 262 11.80 5.98 -10.77
CA CYS A 262 13.14 5.38 -10.72
C CYS A 262 14.17 6.50 -10.72
N GLU A 263 14.31 7.11 -9.55
CA GLU A 263 15.21 8.23 -9.28
C GLU A 263 16.34 7.79 -8.35
N ASP A 264 17.51 8.43 -8.48
CA ASP A 264 18.56 8.33 -7.49
C ASP A 264 18.17 9.26 -6.32
N PRO A 265 17.88 8.73 -5.12
CA PRO A 265 17.35 9.55 -4.04
C PRO A 265 18.42 10.52 -3.53
N GLU A 266 18.01 11.71 -3.08
CA GLU A 266 18.95 12.65 -2.47
C GLU A 266 19.40 12.12 -1.10
N PRO A 267 20.70 12.23 -0.76
CA PRO A 267 21.16 11.94 0.59
C PRO A 267 20.51 12.90 1.58
N ALA A 268 19.75 12.37 2.52
CA ALA A 268 19.09 13.19 3.52
C ALA A 268 20.01 13.44 4.73
N PRO A 269 20.01 14.65 5.32
CA PRO A 269 20.67 14.87 6.60
C PRO A 269 20.01 14.00 7.66
N ASN A 270 20.79 13.54 8.64
CA ASN A 270 20.23 12.79 9.77
C ASN A 270 19.15 13.65 10.46
N PRO A 271 17.88 13.20 10.54
CA PRO A 271 16.81 14.03 11.07
C PRO A 271 17.03 14.41 12.54
N ALA A 272 17.84 13.64 13.30
CA ALA A 272 18.22 13.98 14.67
C ALA A 272 19.14 15.21 14.75
N MET A 273 19.87 15.50 13.67
CA MET A 273 20.68 16.71 13.55
C MET A 273 19.91 17.89 12.96
N ALA A 274 18.94 17.65 12.08
CA ALA A 274 18.16 18.72 11.42
C ALA A 274 17.35 19.56 12.40
N GLY A 275 16.66 18.93 13.37
CA GLY A 275 15.91 19.64 14.42
C GLY A 275 16.76 20.52 15.35
N ALA A 276 18.07 20.27 15.43
CA ALA A 276 19.00 21.11 16.20
C ALA A 276 19.42 22.40 15.47
N VAL A 277 19.28 22.47 14.14
CA VAL A 277 19.70 23.63 13.33
C VAL A 277 18.56 24.63 13.13
N GLU A 278 17.31 24.18 13.02
CA GLU A 278 16.13 25.08 12.95
C GLU A 278 15.82 25.78 14.27
N SER A 279 16.30 25.25 15.39
CA SER A 279 16.23 25.89 16.71
C SER A 279 17.22 27.07 16.88
N GLY A 280 17.92 27.46 15.82
CA GLY A 280 19.02 28.43 15.84
C GLY A 280 18.64 29.90 15.67
N ASP A 281 17.39 30.26 15.33
CA ASP A 281 17.03 31.67 15.07
C ASP A 281 15.64 32.11 15.57
N VAL A 282 15.21 31.61 16.72
CA VAL A 282 14.15 32.25 17.51
C VAL A 282 14.65 32.47 18.92
N ALA A 283 14.87 33.74 19.27
CA ALA A 283 15.13 34.18 20.62
C ALA A 283 13.92 33.89 21.53
N ILE A 284 13.79 32.65 22.01
CA ILE A 284 12.96 32.31 23.17
C ILE A 284 13.82 32.54 24.42
N SER A 285 14.00 33.82 24.74
CA SER A 285 14.51 34.26 26.02
C SER A 285 13.41 34.09 27.09
N GLU A 286 13.71 33.30 28.11
CA GLU A 286 13.19 33.40 29.49
C GLU A 286 11.82 32.82 29.90
N THR A 287 11.20 31.87 29.17
CA THR A 287 9.98 31.18 29.69
C THR A 287 10.00 29.65 29.78
N ALA A 288 11.04 28.95 29.30
CA ALA A 288 11.16 27.49 29.44
C ALA A 288 11.96 27.05 30.69
N ARG A 289 11.51 27.46 31.89
CA ARG A 289 12.04 26.94 33.17
C ARG A 289 11.03 26.10 33.95
N SER A 290 10.06 25.50 33.28
CA SER A 290 9.12 24.54 33.85
C SER A 290 8.99 23.32 32.94
N GLU A 291 9.66 22.23 33.35
CA GLU A 291 9.28 20.81 33.14
C GLU A 291 9.01 20.29 31.71
N GLY A 292 9.92 20.53 30.75
CA GLY A 292 10.02 19.72 29.53
C GLY A 292 11.26 18.83 29.60
N PHE A 293 11.12 17.57 30.00
CA PHE A 293 12.25 16.63 30.08
C PHE A 293 12.52 16.05 28.68
N THR A 294 13.62 16.48 28.05
CA THR A 294 14.13 15.83 26.84
C THR A 294 14.74 14.48 27.22
N ARG A 295 14.42 13.41 26.46
CA ARG A 295 14.86 12.04 26.76
C ARG A 295 16.37 11.91 26.52
N SER A 296 17.16 11.90 27.58
CA SER A 296 18.54 11.45 27.51
C SER A 296 19.04 10.96 28.86
N ALA A 297 19.21 9.65 29.00
CA ALA A 297 20.21 9.11 29.91
C ALA A 297 21.56 9.16 29.18
N THR A 298 22.34 10.18 29.50
CA THR A 298 23.77 10.36 29.19
C THR A 298 24.46 9.25 28.36
N SER A 299 24.54 9.41 27.04
CA SER A 299 25.78 9.17 26.31
C SER A 299 25.81 9.99 25.02
N ASN A 300 26.68 10.99 25.00
CA ASN A 300 26.88 11.91 23.89
C ASN A 300 27.73 11.24 22.80
N LYS A 301 27.21 10.18 22.19
CA LYS A 301 27.69 9.59 20.95
C LYS A 301 26.48 9.41 20.07
N GLY A 302 26.26 10.34 19.14
CA GLY A 302 25.30 10.14 18.06
C GLY A 302 25.61 8.80 17.40
N VAL A 303 24.72 7.84 17.58
CA VAL A 303 24.81 6.54 16.94
C VAL A 303 24.56 6.82 15.46
N GLN A 304 25.56 6.56 14.63
CA GLN A 304 25.37 6.60 13.19
C GLN A 304 24.40 5.46 12.86
N SER A 305 23.27 5.78 12.23
CA SER A 305 22.51 4.78 11.48
C SER A 305 23.51 4.05 10.57
N GLU A 306 23.51 2.72 10.59
CA GLU A 306 24.39 1.92 9.71
C GLU A 306 24.05 2.17 8.23
N ASP A 307 22.78 2.51 7.96
CA ASP A 307 22.29 2.88 6.63
C ASP A 307 22.13 4.41 6.47
N PRO A 308 22.51 4.97 5.30
CA PRO A 308 22.28 6.38 5.02
C PRO A 308 20.77 6.69 4.95
N PHE A 309 20.40 7.88 5.40
CA PHE A 309 19.05 8.40 5.16
C PHE A 309 18.92 8.86 3.71
N VAL A 310 17.77 8.57 3.12
CA VAL A 310 17.44 8.93 1.75
C VAL A 310 16.12 9.68 1.74
N GLU A 311 16.00 10.69 0.89
CA GLU A 311 14.75 11.42 0.70
C GLU A 311 14.31 11.26 -0.75
N PRO A 312 13.26 10.46 -1.01
CA PRO A 312 12.65 10.41 -2.33
C PRO A 312 12.02 11.76 -2.70
N GLU A 313 11.96 12.08 -3.99
CA GLU A 313 11.33 13.33 -4.44
C GLU A 313 9.85 13.36 -3.99
N PRO A 314 9.38 14.47 -3.39
CA PRO A 314 7.99 14.60 -3.01
C PRO A 314 7.04 14.44 -4.19
N ASP A 315 5.94 13.73 -3.96
CA ASP A 315 4.87 13.50 -4.94
C ASP A 315 3.51 13.82 -4.32
N GLU A 316 2.52 14.14 -5.16
CA GLU A 316 1.16 14.51 -4.76
C GLU A 316 0.26 13.30 -4.46
N SER A 317 0.79 12.08 -4.43
CA SER A 317 0.02 10.90 -4.04
C SER A 317 -0.22 10.85 -2.52
N LEU A 318 -1.34 10.24 -2.13
CA LEU A 318 -1.72 10.04 -0.71
C LEU A 318 -0.63 9.31 0.09
N GLU A 319 0.11 8.43 -0.57
CA GLU A 319 1.19 7.65 0.03
C GLU A 319 2.42 7.64 -0.88
N GLN A 320 3.59 7.61 -0.23
CA GLN A 320 4.87 7.39 -0.90
C GLN A 320 5.61 6.21 -0.26
N MET A 321 6.24 5.39 -1.10
CA MET A 321 7.05 4.25 -0.70
C MET A 321 8.43 4.30 -1.35
N TRP A 322 9.46 3.92 -0.59
CA TRP A 322 10.82 3.73 -1.07
C TRP A 322 11.20 2.25 -1.09
N VAL A 323 11.69 1.77 -2.23
CA VAL A 323 12.18 0.41 -2.46
C VAL A 323 13.64 0.49 -2.93
N GLY A 324 14.56 0.21 -2.04
CA GLY A 324 15.99 0.32 -2.30
C GLY A 324 16.80 0.27 -1.01
N GLU A 325 18.10 0.51 -1.09
CA GLU A 325 18.95 0.68 0.09
C GLU A 325 18.64 2.01 0.83
N GLY A 326 19.07 2.13 2.09
CA GLY A 326 18.87 3.35 2.87
C GLY A 326 17.52 3.46 3.57
N THR A 327 17.43 4.39 4.51
CA THR A 327 16.24 4.62 5.34
C THR A 327 15.49 5.86 4.83
N PRO A 328 14.26 5.71 4.32
CA PRO A 328 13.54 6.85 3.76
C PRO A 328 13.09 7.82 4.85
N VAL A 329 13.30 9.10 4.58
CA VAL A 329 12.61 10.22 5.24
C VAL A 329 11.40 10.55 4.37
N ASN A 330 10.28 10.92 5.00
CA ASN A 330 9.03 11.30 4.31
C ASN A 330 8.33 10.25 3.42
N ALA A 331 8.91 9.06 3.26
CA ALA A 331 8.28 7.91 2.61
C ALA A 331 8.30 6.66 3.50
N SER A 332 7.43 5.71 3.20
CA SER A 332 7.45 4.39 3.85
C SER A 332 8.54 3.50 3.26
N LYS A 333 9.24 2.72 4.08
CA LYS A 333 10.17 1.68 3.59
C LYS A 333 9.37 0.48 3.06
N GLY A 334 9.57 0.12 1.79
CA GLY A 334 9.06 -1.12 1.21
C GLY A 334 9.94 -2.31 1.63
N SER A 335 9.30 -3.41 2.03
CA SER A 335 9.96 -4.68 2.37
C SER A 335 9.21 -5.84 1.75
N VAL A 336 9.89 -6.61 0.90
CA VAL A 336 9.32 -7.80 0.25
C VAL A 336 8.83 -8.82 1.29
N GLU A 337 9.58 -9.00 2.37
CA GLU A 337 9.22 -9.93 3.45
C GLU A 337 7.92 -9.53 4.15
N ALA A 338 7.71 -8.23 4.39
CA ALA A 338 6.48 -7.70 4.97
C ALA A 338 5.25 -8.07 4.12
N TYR A 339 5.36 -7.94 2.79
CA TYR A 339 4.30 -8.32 1.87
C TYR A 339 4.13 -9.85 1.76
N LYS A 340 5.21 -10.64 1.81
CA LYS A 340 5.13 -12.11 1.88
C LYS A 340 4.43 -12.57 3.17
N HIS A 341 4.72 -11.96 4.31
CA HIS A 341 4.03 -12.23 5.58
C HIS A 341 2.54 -11.94 5.47
N ARG A 342 2.17 -10.82 4.83
CA ARG A 342 0.76 -10.49 4.56
C ARG A 342 0.06 -11.56 3.74
N LEU A 343 0.70 -12.07 2.70
CA LEU A 343 0.14 -13.13 1.86
C LEU A 343 0.01 -14.47 2.60
N ALA A 344 0.96 -14.78 3.47
CA ALA A 344 0.97 -16.01 4.26
C ALA A 344 -0.05 -15.97 5.42
N ARG A 345 -0.48 -14.78 5.84
CA ARG A 345 -1.44 -14.62 6.94
C ARG A 345 -2.84 -15.03 6.52
N THR A 346 -3.45 -15.92 7.30
CA THR A 346 -4.87 -16.24 7.14
C THR A 346 -5.67 -15.29 8.04
N PRO A 347 -6.67 -14.57 7.51
CA PRO A 347 -7.54 -13.75 8.33
C PRO A 347 -8.13 -14.58 9.47
N THR A 348 -8.02 -14.10 10.69
CA THR A 348 -8.64 -14.70 11.87
C THR A 348 -10.12 -14.34 11.91
N ASP A 349 -10.98 -15.34 12.05
CA ASP A 349 -12.39 -15.13 12.35
C ASP A 349 -12.50 -14.70 13.82
N GLY A 350 -12.94 -13.46 14.10
CA GLY A 350 -13.13 -12.99 15.46
C GLY A 350 -12.92 -11.49 15.66
N GLU A 351 -12.72 -11.12 16.91
CA GLU A 351 -12.38 -9.76 17.35
C GLU A 351 -10.92 -9.44 16.99
N ILE A 352 -10.64 -8.18 16.67
CA ILE A 352 -9.28 -7.73 16.41
C ILE A 352 -8.53 -7.67 17.76
N GLY A 353 -7.46 -8.45 17.89
CA GLY A 353 -6.64 -8.58 19.09
C GLY A 353 -5.55 -7.52 19.17
N ILE A 354 -5.69 -6.59 20.12
CA ILE A 354 -4.79 -5.48 20.38
C ILE A 354 -3.97 -5.76 21.64
N THR A 355 -2.65 -5.79 21.52
CA THR A 355 -1.75 -5.89 22.67
C THR A 355 -1.05 -4.56 22.92
N VAL A 356 -1.22 -3.99 24.12
CA VAL A 356 -0.53 -2.77 24.53
C VAL A 356 0.51 -3.12 25.59
N VAL A 357 1.79 -2.84 25.31
CA VAL A 357 2.89 -3.07 26.24
C VAL A 357 3.38 -1.74 26.79
N CYS A 358 3.39 -1.59 28.11
CA CYS A 358 3.94 -0.43 28.80
C CYS A 358 5.09 -0.84 29.71
N ASN A 359 6.32 -0.58 29.25
CA ASN A 359 7.56 -0.92 29.95
C ASN A 359 8.28 0.32 30.54
N ASP A 360 7.65 1.49 30.50
CA ASP A 360 8.13 2.72 31.13
C ASP A 360 7.12 3.26 32.14
N ALA A 361 7.50 3.21 33.43
CA ALA A 361 6.67 3.64 34.56
C ALA A 361 6.48 5.17 34.63
N SER A 362 7.19 5.96 33.81
CA SER A 362 7.01 7.42 33.75
C SER A 362 5.86 7.85 32.82
N MET A 363 5.30 6.92 32.05
CA MET A 363 4.22 7.17 31.08
C MET A 363 2.83 6.85 31.65
N ASP A 364 2.60 7.25 32.90
CA ASP A 364 1.33 7.03 33.59
C ASP A 364 0.16 7.78 32.94
N GLU A 365 0.41 8.89 32.23
CA GLU A 365 -0.62 9.65 31.51
C GLU A 365 -1.20 8.90 30.28
N GLU A 366 -0.44 7.97 29.68
CA GLU A 366 -0.97 7.08 28.63
C GLU A 366 -1.85 5.94 29.20
N ARG A 367 -1.78 5.69 30.53
CA ARG A 367 -2.56 4.61 31.18
C ARG A 367 -4.07 4.86 31.16
N ASP A 368 -4.50 6.10 31.39
CA ASP A 368 -5.93 6.45 31.39
C ASP A 368 -6.50 6.48 29.96
N PHE A 369 -5.64 6.75 28.98
CA PHE A 369 -5.98 6.90 27.57
C PHE A 369 -6.29 5.58 26.84
N ILE A 370 -5.59 4.48 27.18
CA ILE A 370 -5.76 3.17 26.52
C ILE A 370 -7.20 2.66 26.68
N ASN A 371 -7.74 2.76 27.90
CA ASN A 371 -9.13 2.38 28.19
C ASN A 371 -10.16 3.31 27.54
N GLU A 372 -9.85 4.60 27.37
CA GLU A 372 -10.74 5.56 26.70
C GLU A 372 -10.73 5.43 25.16
N THR A 373 -9.65 4.89 24.58
CA THR A 373 -9.44 4.94 23.12
C THR A 373 -9.67 3.63 22.43
N TYR A 374 -9.22 2.54 23.03
CA TYR A 374 -9.54 1.21 22.57
C TYR A 374 -10.82 0.68 23.25
N GLY A 375 -11.36 1.39 24.24
CA GLY A 375 -12.54 0.99 25.00
C GLY A 375 -13.74 0.52 24.17
N GLU A 376 -14.44 -0.47 24.74
CA GLU A 376 -15.48 -1.31 24.15
C GLU A 376 -16.45 -0.56 23.21
N ARG A 377 -16.47 -0.96 21.94
CA ARG A 377 -17.62 -0.73 21.06
C ARG A 377 -18.64 -1.84 21.29
N ASP A 378 -19.89 -1.46 21.55
CA ASP A 378 -21.02 -2.41 21.58
C ASP A 378 -21.24 -3.12 20.23
N GLU A 379 -20.74 -2.56 19.11
CA GLU A 379 -20.98 -3.06 17.74
C GLU A 379 -19.77 -3.73 17.05
N LEU A 380 -18.53 -3.49 17.51
CA LEU A 380 -17.28 -4.08 16.97
C LEU A 380 -16.26 -4.26 18.12
N PRO A 381 -16.37 -5.33 18.91
CA PRO A 381 -15.50 -5.53 20.06
C PRO A 381 -14.05 -5.83 19.61
N PHE A 382 -13.09 -5.15 20.26
CA PHE A 382 -11.66 -5.42 20.17
C PHE A 382 -11.25 -6.20 21.42
N ASP A 383 -10.43 -7.24 21.28
CA ASP A 383 -9.84 -7.94 22.42
C ASP A 383 -8.54 -7.22 22.81
N ILE A 384 -8.56 -6.50 23.94
CA ILE A 384 -7.45 -5.64 24.35
C ILE A 384 -6.73 -6.26 25.54
N THR A 385 -5.46 -6.61 25.32
CA THR A 385 -4.56 -7.09 26.36
C THR A 385 -3.57 -5.99 26.71
N VAL A 386 -3.49 -5.62 28.00
CA VAL A 386 -2.53 -4.62 28.49
C VAL A 386 -1.50 -5.31 29.38
N GLU A 387 -0.25 -5.33 28.91
CA GLU A 387 0.90 -5.94 29.57
C GLU A 387 1.86 -4.86 30.09
N ARG A 388 2.51 -5.11 31.24
CA ARG A 388 3.28 -4.07 31.94
C ARG A 388 4.54 -4.62 32.58
N ASP A 389 5.56 -3.76 32.65
CA ASP A 389 6.81 -4.02 33.39
C ASP A 389 7.40 -5.39 33.04
N LEU A 390 7.38 -5.73 31.74
CA LEU A 390 7.74 -7.06 31.26
C LEU A 390 9.24 -7.31 31.38
N THR A 391 9.59 -8.55 31.76
CA THR A 391 10.95 -9.07 31.59
C THR A 391 11.24 -9.37 30.11
N VAL A 392 12.51 -9.56 29.78
CA VAL A 392 12.94 -9.97 28.43
C VAL A 392 12.22 -11.24 27.97
N GLU A 393 12.07 -12.23 28.86
CA GLU A 393 11.37 -13.49 28.55
C GLU A 393 9.88 -13.27 28.29
N GLN A 394 9.23 -12.41 29.08
CA GLN A 394 7.81 -12.10 28.92
C GLN A 394 7.55 -11.29 27.64
N LEU A 395 8.36 -10.26 27.36
CA LEU A 395 8.22 -9.46 26.14
C LEU A 395 8.46 -10.33 24.90
N LYS A 396 9.44 -11.23 24.94
CA LYS A 396 9.66 -12.21 23.87
C LYS A 396 8.43 -13.10 23.64
N ALA A 397 7.80 -13.57 24.71
CA ALA A 397 6.58 -14.36 24.61
C ALA A 397 5.41 -13.56 24.01
N VAL A 398 5.25 -12.29 24.40
CA VAL A 398 4.24 -11.39 23.84
C VAL A 398 4.46 -11.19 22.33
N LEU A 399 5.68 -10.84 21.92
CA LEU A 399 6.01 -10.63 20.49
C LEU A 399 5.86 -11.91 19.64
N SER A 400 6.02 -13.09 20.25
CA SER A 400 5.85 -14.38 19.57
C SER A 400 4.38 -14.84 19.54
N THR A 401 3.51 -14.23 20.34
CA THR A 401 2.09 -14.57 20.40
C THR A 401 1.34 -13.86 19.28
N GLN A 402 0.33 -14.52 18.72
CA GLN A 402 -0.49 -13.94 17.68
C GLN A 402 -1.28 -12.73 18.22
N SER A 403 -1.07 -11.56 17.62
CA SER A 403 -1.82 -10.34 17.88
C SER A 403 -1.91 -9.54 16.58
N ASP A 404 -3.09 -8.96 16.30
CA ASP A 404 -3.32 -8.19 15.09
C ASP A 404 -2.60 -6.83 15.14
N PHE A 405 -2.51 -6.24 16.34
CA PHE A 405 -1.84 -4.96 16.55
C PHE A 405 -1.10 -4.89 17.89
N LEU A 406 0.18 -4.53 17.86
CA LEU A 406 0.99 -4.23 19.04
C LEU A 406 1.23 -2.72 19.19
N HIS A 407 0.87 -2.13 20.31
CA HIS A 407 1.30 -0.78 20.69
C HIS A 407 2.34 -0.89 21.81
N TYR A 408 3.60 -0.64 21.47
CA TYR A 408 4.69 -0.60 22.45
C TYR A 408 4.95 0.84 22.92
N ILE A 409 4.90 1.02 24.24
CA ILE A 409 5.15 2.27 24.94
C ILE A 409 6.35 2.07 25.87
N GLY A 410 7.45 2.75 25.58
CA GLY A 410 8.64 2.75 26.42
C GLY A 410 9.89 3.12 25.66
N HIS A 411 11.03 2.64 26.15
CA HIS A 411 12.33 2.88 25.52
C HIS A 411 12.73 1.72 24.60
N VAL A 412 13.22 2.09 23.43
CA VAL A 412 13.85 1.21 22.45
C VAL A 412 15.12 1.95 22.03
N ASP A 413 16.20 1.20 21.85
CA ASP A 413 17.40 1.70 21.22
C ASP A 413 17.99 0.61 20.31
N PRO A 414 19.12 0.86 19.61
CA PRO A 414 19.69 -0.14 18.72
C PRO A 414 20.02 -1.48 19.38
N GLU A 415 20.25 -1.51 20.70
CA GLU A 415 20.53 -2.74 21.46
C GLU A 415 19.26 -3.52 21.84
N GLY A 416 18.06 -2.91 21.74
CA GLY A 416 16.80 -3.61 21.96
C GLY A 416 15.71 -2.80 22.68
N PHE A 417 14.61 -3.49 22.97
CA PHE A 417 13.50 -3.01 23.80
C PHE A 417 13.88 -3.06 25.28
N GLU A 418 13.66 -1.98 26.02
CA GLU A 418 13.93 -1.96 27.46
C GLU A 418 12.92 -2.81 28.24
N CYS A 419 13.45 -3.66 29.12
CA CYS A 419 12.70 -4.55 30.00
C CYS A 419 13.19 -4.37 31.44
N VAL A 420 12.41 -4.85 32.42
CA VAL A 420 12.76 -4.69 33.85
C VAL A 420 14.06 -5.40 34.26
N ASP A 421 14.50 -6.39 33.49
CA ASP A 421 15.68 -7.22 33.76
C ASP A 421 16.76 -7.17 32.65
N GLY A 422 16.62 -6.27 31.67
CA GLY A 422 17.59 -6.13 30.58
C GLY A 422 16.99 -5.51 29.32
N LYS A 423 17.58 -5.84 28.17
CA LYS A 423 17.06 -5.44 26.86
C LYS A 423 16.79 -6.66 25.99
N LEU A 424 15.68 -6.62 25.24
CA LEU A 424 15.35 -7.62 24.23
C LEU A 424 15.75 -7.11 22.84
N ASP A 425 16.75 -7.75 22.23
CA ASP A 425 17.12 -7.48 20.84
C ASP A 425 16.23 -8.28 19.88
N ALA A 426 15.38 -7.61 19.11
CA ALA A 426 14.47 -8.24 18.16
C ALA A 426 15.20 -8.95 17.01
N THR A 427 16.47 -8.61 16.73
CA THR A 427 17.27 -9.34 15.73
C THR A 427 17.60 -10.77 16.15
N THR A 428 17.38 -11.11 17.44
CA THR A 428 17.61 -12.44 18.00
C THR A 428 16.34 -13.29 18.11
N LEU A 429 15.20 -12.74 17.68
CA LEU A 429 13.94 -13.48 17.68
C LEU A 429 13.96 -14.56 16.60
N GLU A 430 13.26 -15.66 16.82
CA GLU A 430 13.10 -16.71 15.80
C GLU A 430 11.87 -16.45 14.93
N SER A 431 10.83 -15.87 15.53
CA SER A 431 9.56 -15.56 14.88
C SER A 431 8.82 -14.47 15.64
N VAL A 432 8.03 -13.68 14.92
CA VAL A 432 7.11 -12.66 15.47
C VAL A 432 5.69 -13.02 15.07
N GLY A 433 4.78 -13.05 16.05
CA GLY A 433 3.36 -13.34 15.87
C GLY A 433 2.50 -12.11 15.63
N VAL A 434 3.06 -10.92 15.82
CA VAL A 434 2.41 -9.62 15.67
C VAL A 434 2.26 -9.25 14.20
N ASP A 435 1.05 -8.89 13.76
CA ASP A 435 0.79 -8.48 12.37
C ASP A 435 1.22 -7.04 12.12
N ALA A 436 0.66 -6.07 12.84
CA ALA A 436 1.04 -4.67 12.76
C ALA A 436 1.54 -4.14 14.11
N PHE A 437 2.44 -3.16 14.10
CA PHE A 437 2.94 -2.56 15.34
C PHE A 437 3.13 -1.03 15.29
N LEU A 438 3.07 -0.41 16.47
CA LEU A 438 3.44 0.98 16.71
C LEU A 438 4.48 1.01 17.84
N LEU A 439 5.70 1.45 17.53
CA LEU A 439 6.77 1.62 18.51
C LEU A 439 6.83 3.10 18.90
N ASN A 440 6.10 3.48 19.96
CA ASN A 440 6.19 4.80 20.60
C ASN A 440 7.46 4.89 21.45
N ALA A 441 8.62 4.74 20.79
CA ALA A 441 9.94 4.71 21.39
C ALA A 441 10.93 5.40 20.46
N CYS A 442 11.96 6.08 21.01
CA CYS A 442 12.99 6.76 20.20
C CYS A 442 13.79 5.76 19.36
N GLN A 443 14.26 6.17 18.18
CA GLN A 443 15.23 5.42 17.37
C GLN A 443 14.87 3.94 17.17
N SER A 444 13.59 3.64 17.00
CA SER A 444 13.05 2.28 16.98
C SER A 444 13.15 1.59 15.61
N TYR A 445 13.73 2.25 14.60
CA TYR A 445 13.81 1.76 13.22
C TYR A 445 14.46 0.38 13.10
N ARG A 446 15.68 0.19 13.62
CA ARG A 446 16.41 -1.09 13.51
C ARG A 446 15.61 -2.25 14.10
N GLN A 447 15.05 -2.04 15.29
CA GLN A 447 14.29 -3.05 16.01
C GLN A 447 12.94 -3.33 15.32
N GLY A 448 12.29 -2.31 14.75
CA GLY A 448 11.09 -2.49 13.94
C GLY A 448 11.34 -3.23 12.63
N MET A 449 12.43 -2.96 11.93
CA MET A 449 12.82 -3.73 10.74
C MET A 449 13.09 -5.21 11.09
N ALA A 450 13.72 -5.47 12.23
CA ALA A 450 13.89 -6.83 12.72
C ALA A 450 12.53 -7.52 13.01
N LEU A 451 11.53 -6.82 13.54
CA LEU A 451 10.19 -7.40 13.70
C LEU A 451 9.57 -7.81 12.36
N ILE A 452 9.74 -6.97 11.32
CA ILE A 452 9.29 -7.28 9.96
C ILE A 452 10.01 -8.52 9.41
N GLU A 453 11.34 -8.58 9.53
CA GLU A 453 12.14 -9.72 9.06
C GLU A 453 11.72 -11.05 9.70
N HIS A 454 11.22 -11.02 10.94
CA HIS A 454 10.87 -12.23 11.69
C HIS A 454 9.37 -12.57 11.68
N GLY A 455 8.50 -11.81 11.01
CA GLY A 455 7.11 -12.21 10.80
C GLY A 455 6.07 -11.11 10.77
N ALA A 456 6.41 -9.89 11.18
CA ALA A 456 5.45 -8.79 11.13
C ALA A 456 5.17 -8.32 9.69
N ILE A 457 3.97 -7.80 9.47
CA ILE A 457 3.45 -7.33 8.18
C ILE A 457 3.71 -5.83 7.98
N GLY A 458 3.73 -5.04 9.05
CA GLY A 458 3.94 -3.60 8.94
C GLY A 458 4.10 -2.94 10.30
N GLY A 459 4.67 -1.74 10.32
CA GLY A 459 4.70 -0.99 11.56
C GLY A 459 5.15 0.45 11.42
N ILE A 460 4.92 1.18 12.50
CA ILE A 460 5.28 2.58 12.65
C ILE A 460 6.40 2.67 13.69
N VAL A 461 7.47 3.34 13.29
CA VAL A 461 8.70 3.50 14.07
C VAL A 461 9.11 4.96 14.06
N THR A 462 10.00 5.34 14.97
CA THR A 462 10.63 6.65 14.97
C THR A 462 12.07 6.55 14.49
N LEU A 463 12.48 7.49 13.65
CA LEU A 463 13.86 7.57 13.15
C LEU A 463 14.78 8.29 14.15
N THR A 464 14.22 9.15 14.99
CA THR A 464 14.95 10.10 15.84
C THR A 464 14.28 10.25 17.21
N ASP A 465 14.93 11.03 18.07
CA ASP A 465 14.41 11.32 19.40
C ASP A 465 13.20 12.26 19.28
N VAL A 466 12.03 11.76 19.67
CA VAL A 466 10.79 12.55 19.73
C VAL A 466 10.66 13.25 21.11
N LEU A 467 10.01 14.41 21.21
CA LEU A 467 9.66 14.99 22.52
C LEU A 467 8.51 14.20 23.16
N ASN A 468 8.52 14.03 24.49
CA ASN A 468 7.62 13.09 25.17
C ASN A 468 6.12 13.39 24.93
N CYS A 469 5.72 14.66 25.00
CA CYS A 469 4.33 15.09 24.79
C CYS A 469 3.81 14.88 23.35
N GLU A 470 4.70 14.95 22.35
CA GLU A 470 4.34 14.85 20.94
C GLU A 470 4.17 13.40 20.50
N ALA A 471 5.00 12.49 21.03
CA ALA A 471 4.84 11.04 20.81
C ALA A 471 3.50 10.52 21.33
N VAL A 472 3.08 10.99 22.52
CA VAL A 472 1.79 10.64 23.13
C VAL A 472 0.62 11.15 22.26
N THR A 473 0.70 12.39 21.78
CA THR A 473 -0.35 12.99 20.93
C THR A 473 -0.47 12.26 19.60
N MET A 474 0.66 11.94 18.97
CA MET A 474 0.71 11.20 17.70
C MET A 474 0.16 9.77 17.87
N GLY A 475 0.60 9.05 18.89
CA GLY A 475 0.09 7.72 19.22
C GLY A 475 -1.42 7.74 19.50
N ARG A 476 -1.90 8.78 20.16
CA ARG A 476 -3.34 9.00 20.43
C ARG A 476 -4.16 9.21 19.16
N THR A 477 -3.71 10.10 18.29
CA THR A 477 -4.41 10.38 17.03
C THR A 477 -4.44 9.13 16.14
N LEU A 478 -3.30 8.45 16.03
CA LEU A 478 -3.19 7.21 15.27
C LEU A 478 -4.11 6.10 15.80
N ALA A 479 -4.09 5.84 17.12
CA ALA A 479 -4.97 4.85 17.75
C ALA A 479 -6.45 5.14 17.48
N ARG A 480 -6.86 6.42 17.53
CA ARG A 480 -8.24 6.85 17.24
C ARG A 480 -8.64 6.68 15.78
N LEU A 481 -7.74 6.99 14.85
CA LEU A 481 -7.97 6.84 13.42
C LEU A 481 -8.07 5.35 13.05
N LEU A 482 -7.17 4.52 13.58
CA LEU A 482 -7.23 3.06 13.44
C LEU A 482 -8.54 2.51 14.00
N ASN A 483 -8.96 2.93 15.21
CA ASN A 483 -10.25 2.56 15.79
C ASN A 483 -11.45 3.06 14.95
N SER A 484 -11.27 4.14 14.18
CA SER A 484 -12.27 4.66 13.24
C SER A 484 -12.28 3.93 11.89
N GLY A 485 -11.42 2.91 11.70
CA GLY A 485 -11.32 2.13 10.47
C GLY A 485 -10.41 2.74 9.39
N PHE A 486 -9.60 3.75 9.74
CA PHE A 486 -8.61 4.28 8.81
C PHE A 486 -7.50 3.25 8.58
N PRO A 487 -7.00 3.10 7.35
CA PRO A 487 -5.78 2.34 7.12
C PRO A 487 -4.58 3.01 7.80
N LEU A 488 -3.57 2.20 8.14
CA LEU A 488 -2.40 2.62 8.93
C LEU A 488 -1.66 3.82 8.34
N ARG A 489 -1.50 3.87 7.01
CA ARG A 489 -0.72 4.92 6.32
C ARG A 489 -1.45 6.27 6.24
N PRO A 490 -2.72 6.37 5.79
CA PRO A 490 -3.51 7.60 5.91
C PRO A 490 -3.62 8.08 7.36
N ALA A 491 -3.77 7.15 8.31
CA ALA A 491 -3.82 7.50 9.72
C ALA A 491 -2.52 8.15 10.21
N LEU A 492 -1.36 7.64 9.76
CA LEU A 492 -0.05 8.26 10.03
C LEU A 492 0.09 9.63 9.34
N GLY A 493 -0.37 9.77 8.10
CA GLY A 493 -0.35 11.05 7.38
C GLY A 493 -1.10 12.15 8.13
N ILE A 494 -2.35 11.88 8.51
CA ILE A 494 -3.16 12.80 9.32
C ILE A 494 -2.52 13.07 10.69
N ALA A 495 -1.98 12.03 11.35
CA ALA A 495 -1.33 12.19 12.64
C ALA A 495 -0.05 13.05 12.56
N ARG A 496 0.65 13.07 11.41
CA ARG A 496 1.79 13.96 11.17
C ARG A 496 1.34 15.42 10.99
N GLU A 497 0.26 15.68 10.27
CA GLU A 497 -0.25 17.06 10.10
C GLU A 497 -0.73 17.68 11.41
N GLU A 498 -1.31 16.88 12.30
CA GLU A 498 -1.81 17.31 13.60
C GLU A 498 -0.71 17.40 14.68
N SER A 499 0.48 16.87 14.42
CA SER A 499 1.64 16.94 15.32
C SER A 499 2.61 18.00 14.81
N ILE A 500 3.10 18.89 15.68
CA ILE A 500 3.98 20.02 15.30
C ILE A 500 5.39 19.55 14.83
N ILE A 501 5.61 18.24 14.75
CA ILE A 501 6.85 17.66 14.25
C ILE A 501 6.81 17.71 12.71
N GLY A 502 7.58 18.64 12.15
CA GLY A 502 7.87 18.72 10.73
C GLY A 502 8.31 17.35 10.18
N GLY A 503 7.83 17.04 8.98
CA GLY A 503 8.24 15.84 8.26
C GLY A 503 9.60 16.04 7.64
#